data_AF-A0AAV1KGB8-F1
#
_entry.id   AF-A0AAV1KGB8-F1
#
_cell.length_a   1.000
_cell.length_b   1.000
_cell.length_c   1.000
_cell.angle_alpha   90.00
_cell.angle_beta   90.00
_cell.angle_gamma   90.00
#
_symmetry.space_group_name_H-M   'P 1'
#
loop_
_entity.id
_entity.type
_entity.pdbx_description
1 polymer ?
#
loop_
_entity_poly.entity_id
_entity_poly.type
_entity_poly.pdbx_seq_one_letter_code
_entity_poly.pdbx_strand_id
1 'polypeptide(L)'
;MVSPLGKGDIQKRALIFPPTSVYGTFVAIAVPIDLPDKNVFVSYNFESNYSVLTNITQIDEVLFPNLPIISSRHSRSVTRELAYKVLEARFKEHGMNGKECLLRNICEAAETPLHHNGLLGHIMHIIFTPSSSRKEGINDAYYEAELDGQNGDCDKYLDDCPFSLFDVVTRLVEIRH
;
A
#
# COMPACT_ATOMS: atom_id res chain seq x y z
N MET A 1 -6.19 -10.60 -48.77
CA MET A 1 -6.44 -11.56 -47.67
C MET A 1 -5.45 -11.22 -46.58
N VAL A 2 -5.94 -10.61 -45.49
CA VAL A 2 -5.11 -10.15 -44.37
C VAL A 2 -4.99 -11.30 -43.38
N SER A 3 -3.76 -11.77 -43.18
CA SER A 3 -3.42 -12.83 -42.22
C SER A 3 -3.79 -12.40 -40.79
N PRO A 4 -4.31 -13.29 -39.93
CA PRO A 4 -4.59 -12.95 -38.55
C PRO A 4 -3.27 -12.79 -37.78
N LEU A 5 -3.15 -11.67 -37.07
CA LEU A 5 -2.04 -11.36 -36.17
C LEU A 5 -1.92 -12.46 -35.11
N GLY A 6 -0.75 -13.10 -35.03
CA GLY A 6 -0.45 -14.12 -34.04
C GLY A 6 -0.65 -13.59 -32.62
N LYS A 7 -1.43 -14.32 -31.83
CA LYS A 7 -1.60 -14.09 -30.39
C LYS A 7 -0.24 -14.32 -29.73
N GLY A 8 0.47 -13.24 -29.42
CA GLY A 8 1.73 -13.33 -28.68
C GLY A 8 1.46 -13.96 -27.32
N ASP A 9 2.18 -15.03 -27.00
CA ASP A 9 2.16 -15.65 -25.67
C ASP A 9 2.69 -14.63 -24.66
N ILE A 10 1.79 -14.00 -23.91
CA ILE A 10 2.16 -13.14 -22.80
C ILE A 10 2.71 -14.04 -21.70
N GLN A 11 4.04 -14.16 -21.65
CA GLN A 11 4.74 -14.87 -20.59
C GLN A 11 4.40 -14.25 -19.24
N LYS A 12 3.76 -15.03 -18.37
CA LYS A 12 3.38 -14.60 -17.03
C LYS A 12 4.64 -14.40 -16.20
N ARG A 13 4.92 -13.15 -15.81
CA ARG A 13 6.02 -12.85 -14.90
C ARG A 13 5.61 -13.26 -13.50
N ALA A 14 6.32 -14.22 -12.92
CA ALA A 14 6.18 -14.60 -11.51
C ALA A 14 7.54 -14.40 -10.84
N LEU A 15 7.54 -13.75 -9.67
CA LEU A 15 8.73 -13.62 -8.85
C LEU A 15 8.88 -14.90 -8.01
N ILE A 16 9.51 -15.92 -8.59
CA ILE A 16 9.82 -17.19 -7.92
C ILE A 16 11.33 -17.37 -7.98
N PHE A 17 11.93 -17.72 -6.85
CA PHE A 17 13.38 -17.87 -6.75
C PHE A 17 13.78 -19.35 -6.77
N PRO A 18 15.00 -19.68 -7.27
CA PRO A 18 15.52 -21.04 -7.23
C PRO A 18 15.58 -21.60 -5.79
N PRO A 19 15.35 -22.92 -5.60
CA PRO A 19 15.54 -23.55 -4.31
C PRO A 19 16.98 -23.27 -3.83
N THR A 20 17.14 -22.91 -2.55
CA THR A 20 18.37 -22.42 -1.89
C THR A 20 18.67 -20.92 -1.96
N SER A 21 17.84 -20.14 -2.66
CA SER A 21 17.97 -18.67 -2.63
C SER A 21 17.61 -18.11 -1.25
N VAL A 22 18.26 -17.01 -0.87
CA VAL A 22 18.02 -16.30 0.39
C VAL A 22 17.87 -14.82 0.07
N TYR A 23 16.86 -14.17 0.67
CA TYR A 23 16.67 -12.74 0.61
C TYR A 23 17.28 -12.12 1.87
N GLY A 24 18.37 -11.37 1.68
CA GLY A 24 19.03 -10.62 2.74
C GLY A 24 18.56 -9.17 2.77
N THR A 25 18.27 -8.67 3.98
CA THR A 25 18.03 -7.26 4.26
C THR A 25 19.09 -6.76 5.23
N PHE A 26 19.64 -5.58 4.94
CA PHE A 26 20.63 -4.93 5.77
C PHE A 26 20.20 -3.49 6.04
N VAL A 27 20.07 -3.13 7.31
CA VAL A 27 19.69 -1.80 7.77
C VAL A 27 20.79 -1.28 8.69
N ALA A 28 21.36 -0.13 8.36
CA ALA A 28 22.37 0.53 9.18
C ALA A 28 21.87 1.91 9.62
N ILE A 29 21.84 2.14 10.93
CA ILE A 29 21.49 3.42 11.55
C ILE A 29 22.76 4.02 12.14
N ALA A 30 23.27 5.09 11.53
CA ALA A 30 24.44 5.82 12.01
C ALA A 30 24.00 7.11 12.73
N VAL A 31 24.27 7.19 14.03
CA VAL A 31 23.99 8.36 14.86
C VAL A 31 25.31 9.04 15.21
N PRO A 32 25.54 10.30 14.78
CA PRO A 32 26.72 11.05 15.18
C PRO A 32 26.68 11.38 16.68
N ILE A 33 27.83 11.37 17.34
CA ILE A 33 27.98 11.84 18.73
C ILE A 33 28.81 13.12 18.70
N ASP A 34 28.23 14.20 19.22
CA ASP A 34 28.92 15.48 19.36
C ASP A 34 29.96 15.42 20.47
N LEU A 35 31.24 15.45 20.08
CA LEU A 35 32.40 15.49 20.95
C LEU A 35 33.32 16.64 20.53
N PRO A 36 33.95 17.36 21.47
CA PRO A 36 34.95 18.37 21.14
C PRO A 36 36.14 17.72 20.41
N ASP A 37 36.54 18.31 19.29
CA ASP A 37 37.72 17.95 18.49
C ASP A 37 37.75 16.52 17.92
N LYS A 38 36.62 15.80 17.91
CA LYS A 38 36.52 14.42 17.41
C LYS A 38 35.20 14.17 16.70
N ASN A 39 35.29 13.58 15.50
CA ASN A 39 34.12 13.11 14.76
C ASN A 39 33.94 11.61 15.03
N VAL A 40 32.97 11.28 15.87
CA VAL A 40 32.62 9.90 16.20
C VAL A 40 31.15 9.66 15.88
N PHE A 41 30.83 8.50 15.33
CA PHE A 41 29.46 8.06 15.13
C PHE A 41 29.28 6.65 15.66
N VAL A 42 28.09 6.36 16.16
CA VAL A 42 27.66 5.03 16.55
C VAL A 42 26.80 4.47 15.44
N SER A 43 27.13 3.27 14.96
CA SER A 43 26.36 2.58 13.93
C SER A 43 25.71 1.33 14.51
N TYR A 44 24.39 1.27 14.43
CA TYR A 44 23.61 0.06 14.68
C TYR A 44 23.35 -0.62 13.34
N ASN A 45 23.91 -1.82 13.16
CA ASN A 45 23.76 -2.59 11.94
C ASN A 45 22.86 -3.79 12.22
N PHE A 46 21.79 -3.94 11.45
CA PHE A 46 20.83 -5.01 11.52
C PHE A 46 20.89 -5.79 10.21
N GLU A 47 21.16 -7.09 10.30
CA GLU A 47 21.14 -7.99 9.16
C GLU A 47 20.05 -9.05 9.40
N SER A 48 19.25 -9.30 8.37
CA SER A 48 18.24 -10.35 8.41
C SER A 48 18.20 -11.12 7.09
N ASN A 49 18.29 -12.43 7.18
CA ASN A 49 18.32 -13.36 6.05
C ASN A 49 17.08 -14.25 6.09
N TYR A 50 16.20 -14.12 5.10
CA TYR A 50 14.96 -14.87 4.98
C TYR A 50 15.02 -15.84 3.81
N SER A 51 14.54 -17.07 4.03
CA SER A 51 14.26 -18.01 2.94
C SER A 51 13.20 -17.43 2.01
N VAL A 52 13.46 -17.50 0.71
CA VAL A 52 12.54 -16.97 -0.30
C VAL A 52 11.47 -17.97 -0.71
N LEU A 53 10.41 -17.43 -1.28
CA LEU A 53 9.29 -18.22 -1.81
C LEU A 53 9.75 -18.97 -3.07
N THR A 54 9.74 -20.30 -2.98
CA THR A 54 10.05 -21.20 -4.10
C THR A 54 8.79 -21.68 -4.82
N ASN A 55 7.60 -21.39 -4.25
CA ASN A 55 6.32 -21.80 -4.82
C ASN A 55 5.27 -20.68 -4.75
N ILE A 56 4.41 -20.65 -5.78
CA ILE A 56 3.27 -19.75 -5.94
C ILE A 56 2.29 -19.83 -4.77
N THR A 57 2.01 -21.03 -4.27
CA THR A 57 1.01 -21.24 -3.22
C THR A 57 1.43 -20.65 -1.87
N GLN A 58 2.73 -20.48 -1.63
CA GLN A 58 3.25 -19.88 -0.40
C GLN A 58 3.04 -18.35 -0.35
N ILE A 59 2.81 -17.71 -1.50
CA ILE A 59 2.57 -16.26 -1.57
C ILE A 59 1.22 -15.91 -0.94
N ASP A 60 0.19 -16.74 -1.18
CA ASP A 60 -1.17 -16.46 -0.74
C ASP A 60 -1.29 -16.56 0.80
N GLU A 61 -0.54 -17.47 1.43
CA GLU A 61 -0.54 -17.67 2.88
C GLU A 61 0.17 -16.55 3.65
N VAL A 62 1.28 -16.03 3.12
CA VAL A 62 2.09 -15.01 3.81
C VAL A 62 1.54 -13.60 3.58
N LEU A 63 1.07 -13.29 2.37
CA LEU A 63 0.68 -11.93 2.00
C LEU A 63 -0.79 -11.61 2.36
N PHE A 64 -1.68 -12.62 2.33
CA PHE A 64 -3.11 -12.43 2.57
C PHE A 64 -3.70 -13.50 3.51
N PRO A 65 -3.22 -13.63 4.75
CA PRO A 65 -3.80 -14.55 5.70
C PRO A 65 -5.28 -14.17 5.93
N ASN A 66 -6.18 -15.13 5.71
CA ASN A 66 -7.64 -15.04 5.91
C ASN A 66 -8.48 -14.36 4.82
N LEU A 67 -7.96 -14.07 3.62
CA LEU A 67 -8.86 -13.73 2.52
C LEU A 67 -9.51 -15.00 1.95
N PRO A 68 -10.83 -14.98 1.63
CA PRO A 68 -11.46 -16.10 0.94
C PRO A 68 -10.73 -16.31 -0.39
N ILE A 69 -10.20 -17.51 -0.56
CA ILE A 69 -9.54 -17.96 -1.79
C ILE A 69 -10.54 -17.77 -2.94
N ILE A 70 -10.45 -16.67 -3.68
CA ILE A 70 -11.08 -16.58 -4.99
C ILE A 70 -10.19 -17.41 -5.90
N SER A 71 -10.45 -18.72 -5.88
CA SER A 71 -10.01 -19.68 -6.88
C SER A 71 -10.60 -19.27 -8.22
N SER A 72 -10.00 -18.28 -8.86
CA SER A 72 -10.17 -18.02 -10.27
C SER A 72 -8.82 -17.62 -10.82
N ARG A 73 -8.31 -18.45 -11.74
CA ARG A 73 -7.12 -18.23 -12.56
C ARG A 73 -7.29 -17.04 -13.52
N HIS A 74 -7.90 -15.94 -13.09
CA HIS A 74 -8.03 -14.72 -13.84
C HIS A 74 -7.26 -13.61 -13.11
N SER A 75 -6.10 -13.26 -13.67
CA SER A 75 -5.22 -12.15 -13.30
C SER A 75 -4.79 -12.04 -11.83
N ARG A 76 -3.52 -12.37 -11.56
CA ARG A 76 -2.73 -11.86 -10.41
C ARG A 76 -2.51 -10.34 -10.49
N SER A 77 -3.54 -9.58 -10.83
CA SER A 77 -3.53 -8.13 -10.71
C SER A 77 -4.01 -7.80 -9.31
N VAL A 78 -3.25 -6.99 -8.58
CA VAL A 78 -3.78 -6.32 -7.39
C VAL A 78 -4.94 -5.45 -7.86
N THR A 79 -6.18 -5.88 -7.58
CA THR A 79 -7.37 -5.10 -7.88
C THR A 79 -7.66 -4.15 -6.73
N ARG A 80 -8.41 -3.10 -7.01
CA ARG A 80 -8.82 -2.15 -5.99
C ARG A 80 -9.82 -2.77 -5.03
N GLU A 81 -10.69 -3.65 -5.54
CA GLU A 81 -11.57 -4.47 -4.70
C GLU A 81 -10.77 -5.29 -3.66
N LEU A 82 -9.66 -5.90 -4.09
CA LEU A 82 -8.77 -6.66 -3.20
C LEU A 82 -8.11 -5.73 -2.17
N ALA A 83 -7.57 -4.60 -2.62
CA ALA A 83 -6.94 -3.62 -1.72
C ALA A 83 -7.92 -3.12 -0.66
N TYR A 84 -9.16 -2.81 -1.03
CA TYR A 84 -10.19 -2.32 -0.12
C TYR A 84 -10.61 -3.39 0.88
N LYS A 85 -10.80 -4.63 0.45
CA LYS A 85 -11.06 -5.76 1.38
C LYS A 85 -9.94 -5.93 2.41
N VAL A 86 -8.68 -5.82 1.99
CA VAL A 86 -7.54 -5.92 2.91
C VAL A 86 -7.51 -4.75 3.88
N LEU A 87 -7.66 -3.51 3.41
CA LEU A 87 -7.65 -2.33 4.25
C LEU A 87 -8.81 -2.34 5.27
N GLU A 88 -10.02 -2.66 4.83
CA GLU A 88 -11.17 -2.79 5.72
C GLU A 88 -10.96 -3.85 6.81
N ALA A 89 -10.38 -5.00 6.44
CA ALA A 89 -10.06 -6.06 7.39
C ALA A 89 -9.02 -5.59 8.42
N ARG A 90 -7.97 -4.88 7.98
CA ARG A 90 -6.95 -4.33 8.87
C ARG A 90 -7.51 -3.27 9.81
N PHE A 91 -8.36 -2.39 9.32
CA PHE A 91 -9.04 -1.41 10.17
C PHE A 91 -9.92 -2.11 11.23
N LYS A 92 -10.68 -3.14 10.83
CA LYS A 92 -11.49 -3.94 11.77
C LYS A 92 -10.65 -4.66 12.82
N GLU A 93 -9.51 -5.23 12.43
CA GLU A 93 -8.57 -5.90 13.34
C GLU A 93 -8.05 -4.95 14.41
N HIS A 94 -7.89 -3.66 14.08
CA HIS A 94 -7.50 -2.61 15.02
C HIS A 94 -8.69 -1.98 15.78
N GLY A 95 -9.87 -2.61 15.72
CA GLY A 95 -11.06 -2.16 16.46
C GLY A 95 -11.80 -0.99 15.83
N MET A 96 -11.56 -0.69 14.55
CA MET A 96 -12.18 0.42 13.83
C MET A 96 -13.30 -0.05 12.88
N ASN A 97 -14.16 0.90 12.46
CA ASN A 97 -15.21 0.63 11.48
C ASN A 97 -14.60 0.58 10.08
N GLY A 98 -14.20 -0.62 9.64
CA GLY A 98 -13.26 -0.75 8.53
C GLY A 98 -13.68 -0.09 7.21
N LYS A 99 -14.96 -0.16 6.84
CA LYS A 99 -15.46 0.50 5.63
C LYS A 99 -15.45 2.02 5.77
N GLU A 100 -15.96 2.53 6.89
CA GLU A 100 -16.02 3.97 7.13
C GLU A 100 -14.63 4.60 7.26
N CYS A 101 -13.69 3.89 7.88
CA CYS A 101 -12.29 4.32 7.90
C CYS A 101 -11.67 4.36 6.52
N LEU A 102 -11.96 3.38 5.66
CA LEU A 102 -11.48 3.41 4.29
C LEU A 102 -12.07 4.61 3.52
N LEU A 103 -13.35 4.92 3.71
CA LEU A 103 -14.00 6.08 3.10
C LEU A 103 -13.36 7.39 3.56
N ARG A 104 -13.14 7.58 4.86
CA ARG A 104 -12.41 8.73 5.41
C ARG A 104 -11.05 8.92 4.75
N ASN A 105 -10.27 7.84 4.67
CA ASN A 105 -8.93 7.89 4.09
C ASN A 105 -8.94 8.18 2.59
N ILE A 106 -9.94 7.73 1.83
CA ILE A 106 -10.11 8.11 0.43
C ILE A 106 -10.41 9.61 0.32
N CYS A 107 -11.30 10.14 1.17
CA CYS A 107 -11.64 11.55 1.19
C CYS A 107 -10.42 12.43 1.48
N GLU A 108 -9.72 12.17 2.59
CA GLU A 108 -8.55 12.96 2.99
C GLU A 108 -7.41 12.91 1.96
N ALA A 109 -7.24 11.77 1.29
CA ALA A 109 -6.26 11.62 0.21
C ALA A 109 -6.59 12.46 -1.03
N ALA A 110 -7.88 12.66 -1.31
CA ALA A 110 -8.35 13.48 -2.41
C ALA A 110 -8.34 14.98 -2.06
N GLU A 111 -8.60 15.33 -0.79
CA GLU A 111 -8.50 16.69 -0.27
C GLU A 111 -7.05 17.18 -0.20
N THR A 112 -6.13 16.30 0.21
CA THR A 112 -4.69 16.60 0.31
C THR A 112 -3.84 15.59 -0.48
N PRO A 113 -3.80 15.70 -1.82
CA PRO A 113 -3.06 14.74 -2.64
C PRO A 113 -1.56 14.72 -2.29
N LEU A 114 -1.03 13.52 -2.11
CA LEU A 114 0.41 13.30 -1.89
C LEU A 114 1.21 13.59 -3.17
N HIS A 115 1.54 14.85 -3.42
CA HIS A 115 2.47 15.23 -4.47
C HIS A 115 3.91 14.99 -3.99
N HIS A 116 4.65 14.11 -4.67
CA HIS A 116 6.11 13.90 -4.54
C HIS A 116 6.63 12.97 -3.41
N ASN A 117 5.99 11.81 -3.17
CA ASN A 117 6.50 10.81 -2.20
C ASN A 117 7.16 9.56 -2.83
N GLY A 118 7.69 9.67 -4.05
CA GLY A 118 8.31 8.55 -4.76
C GLY A 118 7.34 7.38 -4.99
N LEU A 119 7.86 6.14 -4.95
CA LEU A 119 7.05 4.93 -5.18
C LEU A 119 5.86 4.81 -4.22
N LEU A 120 6.06 5.12 -2.93
CA LEU A 120 5.01 5.03 -1.92
C LEU A 120 3.86 6.00 -2.23
N GLY A 121 4.18 7.24 -2.61
CA GLY A 121 3.18 8.22 -3.03
C GLY A 121 2.33 7.73 -4.20
N HIS A 122 2.96 7.11 -5.20
CA HIS A 122 2.23 6.53 -6.33
C HIS A 122 1.33 5.36 -5.92
N ILE A 123 1.79 4.48 -5.01
CA ILE A 123 0.97 3.38 -4.48
C ILE A 123 -0.26 3.94 -3.75
N MET A 124 -0.06 4.91 -2.86
CA MET A 124 -1.14 5.55 -2.11
C MET A 124 -2.14 6.23 -3.05
N HIS A 125 -1.65 6.97 -4.05
CA HIS A 125 -2.50 7.60 -5.06
C HIS A 125 -3.36 6.58 -5.81
N ILE A 126 -2.78 5.46 -6.26
CA ILE A 126 -3.53 4.41 -6.97
C ILE A 126 -4.61 3.77 -6.09
N ILE A 127 -4.33 3.56 -4.80
CA ILE A 127 -5.27 2.93 -3.87
C ILE A 127 -6.41 3.89 -3.51
N PHE A 128 -6.09 5.12 -3.15
CA PHE A 128 -7.03 6.10 -2.59
C PHE A 128 -7.64 7.05 -3.63
N THR A 129 -7.34 6.88 -4.92
CA THR A 129 -7.97 7.63 -6.03
C THR A 129 -8.78 6.68 -6.91
N PRO A 130 -10.00 6.29 -6.51
CA PRO A 130 -10.89 5.42 -7.28
C PRO A 130 -10.98 5.70 -8.78
N SER A 131 -11.00 6.98 -9.15
CA SER A 131 -11.09 7.45 -10.53
C SER A 131 -9.82 7.24 -11.37
N SER A 132 -8.65 7.01 -10.75
CA SER A 132 -7.36 6.93 -11.44
C SER A 132 -7.11 5.59 -12.15
N SER A 133 -8.03 4.63 -12.01
CA SER A 133 -7.88 3.26 -12.54
C SER A 133 -9.15 2.79 -13.25
N ARG A 134 -9.14 1.56 -13.78
CA ARG A 134 -10.30 1.01 -14.49
C ARG A 134 -11.48 0.86 -13.54
N LYS A 135 -12.70 1.08 -14.05
CA LYS A 135 -13.93 0.80 -13.30
C LYS A 135 -14.05 -0.70 -13.04
N GLU A 136 -13.93 -1.10 -11.78
CA GLU A 136 -13.99 -2.49 -11.33
C GLU A 136 -15.36 -2.89 -10.75
N GLY A 137 -16.37 -2.01 -10.80
CA GLY A 137 -17.72 -2.31 -10.28
C GLY A 137 -17.81 -2.36 -8.75
N ILE A 138 -16.90 -1.66 -8.06
CA ILE A 138 -16.95 -1.48 -6.61
C ILE A 138 -18.09 -0.55 -6.19
N ASN A 139 -18.40 -0.50 -4.89
CA ASN A 139 -19.46 0.34 -4.33
C ASN A 139 -19.27 1.83 -4.68
N ASP A 140 -20.34 2.51 -5.07
CA ASP A 140 -20.31 3.92 -5.45
C ASP A 140 -19.87 4.84 -4.30
N ALA A 141 -20.06 4.42 -3.04
CA ALA A 141 -19.64 5.16 -1.85
C ALA A 141 -18.14 5.53 -1.87
N TYR A 142 -17.28 4.69 -2.47
CA TYR A 142 -15.84 5.01 -2.55
C TYR A 142 -15.57 6.16 -3.54
N TYR A 143 -16.33 6.26 -4.63
CA TYR A 143 -16.20 7.38 -5.57
C TYR A 143 -16.84 8.65 -5.01
N GLU A 144 -17.90 8.51 -4.22
CA GLU A 144 -18.50 9.63 -3.48
C GLU A 144 -17.49 10.23 -2.51
N ALA A 145 -16.82 9.40 -1.69
CA ALA A 145 -15.77 9.86 -0.79
C ALA A 145 -14.63 10.59 -1.52
N GLU A 146 -14.23 10.14 -2.71
CA GLU A 146 -13.24 10.85 -3.52
C GLU A 146 -13.73 12.24 -3.97
N LEU A 147 -14.98 12.33 -4.40
CA LEU A 147 -15.60 13.61 -4.81
C LEU A 147 -15.73 14.56 -3.63
N ASP A 148 -16.07 14.05 -2.45
CA ASP A 148 -16.16 14.85 -1.23
C ASP A 148 -14.81 15.44 -0.85
N GLY A 149 -13.74 14.67 -0.97
CA GLY A 149 -12.38 15.17 -0.76
C GLY A 149 -11.99 16.25 -1.77
N GLN A 150 -12.36 16.10 -3.04
CA GLN A 150 -12.15 17.15 -4.05
C GLN A 150 -12.90 18.46 -3.73
N ASN A 151 -13.99 18.38 -2.98
CA ASN A 151 -14.76 19.52 -2.51
C ASN A 151 -14.32 20.03 -1.12
N GLY A 152 -13.42 19.33 -0.43
CA GLY A 152 -13.00 19.63 0.94
C GLY A 152 -14.07 19.35 1.99
N ASP A 153 -14.94 18.35 1.77
CA ASP A 153 -16.06 18.00 2.65
C ASP A 153 -15.82 16.65 3.36
N CYS A 154 -14.62 16.48 3.95
CA CYS A 154 -14.24 15.25 4.65
C CYS A 154 -14.70 15.16 6.11
N ASP A 155 -15.20 16.27 6.68
CA ASP A 155 -15.62 16.36 8.07
C ASP A 155 -16.70 15.33 8.44
N LYS A 156 -17.58 14.98 7.49
CA LYS A 156 -18.65 14.00 7.69
C LYS A 156 -18.15 12.57 7.95
N TYR A 157 -16.90 12.26 7.61
CA TYR A 157 -16.31 10.94 7.84
C TYR A 157 -15.55 10.84 9.19
N LEU A 158 -15.36 11.95 9.89
CA LEU A 158 -14.62 12.00 11.15
C LEU A 158 -15.32 11.24 12.28
N ASP A 159 -16.66 11.28 12.30
CA ASP A 159 -17.47 10.67 13.35
C ASP A 159 -17.40 9.14 13.32
N ASP A 160 -17.36 8.55 12.12
CA ASP A 160 -17.39 7.10 11.93
C ASP A 160 -15.98 6.46 11.97
N CYS A 161 -14.94 7.26 11.74
CA CYS A 161 -13.56 6.82 11.87
C CYS A 161 -12.69 7.93 12.44
N PRO A 162 -12.18 7.83 13.68
CA PRO A 162 -11.33 8.86 14.27
C PRO A 162 -9.87 8.83 13.77
N PHE A 163 -9.49 7.85 12.96
CA PHE A 163 -8.11 7.59 12.56
C PHE A 163 -7.88 7.90 11.07
N SER A 164 -6.92 8.79 10.80
CA SER A 164 -6.34 8.98 9.48
C SER A 164 -5.02 8.22 9.35
N LEU A 165 -4.83 7.48 8.25
CA LEU A 165 -3.50 6.96 7.90
C LEU A 165 -2.52 8.10 7.62
N PHE A 166 -3.01 9.25 7.17
CA PHE A 166 -2.18 10.41 6.88
C PHE A 166 -1.66 11.05 8.16
N ASP A 167 -2.36 11.00 9.29
CA ASP A 167 -1.83 11.47 10.58
C ASP A 167 -0.60 10.68 11.05
N VAL A 168 -0.53 9.39 10.72
CA VAL A 168 0.63 8.54 11.05
C VAL A 168 1.83 8.84 10.17
N VAL A 169 1.60 9.17 8.90
CA VAL A 169 2.66 9.46 7.91
C VAL A 169 3.13 10.91 8.00
N THR A 170 2.28 11.83 8.48
CA THR A 170 2.49 13.29 8.40
C THR A 170 2.92 13.93 9.72
N ARG A 171 3.81 13.29 10.49
CA ARG A 171 4.62 14.06 11.45
C ARG A 171 5.67 14.88 10.69
N LEU A 172 5.19 15.86 9.92
CA LEU A 172 6.01 16.94 9.39
C LEU A 172 6.56 17.71 10.58
N VAL A 173 7.88 17.84 10.60
CA VAL A 173 8.67 18.62 11.54
C VAL A 173 8.02 19.99 11.74
N GLU A 174 7.58 20.30 12.96
CA GLU A 174 7.38 21.71 13.36
C GLU A 174 8.77 22.37 13.36
N ILE A 175 9.12 23.02 12.24
CA ILE A 175 10.22 23.98 12.26
C ILE A 175 9.65 25.24 12.90
N ARG A 176 9.83 25.36 14.21
CA ARG A 176 9.70 26.65 14.89
C ARG A 176 10.74 27.59 14.30
N HIS A 177 10.27 28.68 13.68
CA HIS A 177 11.08 29.86 13.41
C HIS A 177 11.49 30.54 14.72
#